data_AF-A0A962AR11-F1
#
_entry.id   AF-A0A962AR11-F1
#
_cell.length_a   1.000
_cell.length_b   1.000
_cell.length_c   1.000
_cell.angle_alpha   90.00
_cell.angle_beta   90.00
_cell.angle_gamma   90.00
#
_symmetry.space_group_name_H-M   'P 1'
#
loop_
_entity.id
_entity.type
_entity.pdbx_description
1 polymer ?
#
loop_
_entity_poly.entity_id
_entity_poly.type
_entity_poly.pdbx_seq_one_letter_code
_entity_poly.pdbx_strand_id
1 'polypeptide(L)'
;MKDVSTGASALALAALLSSGAFGASRPASCTLVVKGKTYINGPCDFDADKDGSFRISGKDYFAYVNVTGKTAEASWNADPKSTHAQAPLGVLTRKGACWENADARICARDLPAAQRAAALAARPKGEYIYPEYPGASQSCIVVRGGKWVEGALLVLDTCPGDGSPNRFLRAGSEIRIDKTAGLCVGVAQGGAKTLVALQKCGDAGAQWSTTYKNFEAAALRSSDNACWTIPKLADEKAKFPFEIVVAPCDPKADRQLKFFFEKPS
;
A
#
# COMPACT_ATOMS: atom_id res chain seq x y z
N MET A 1 -18.73 -43.06 57.62
CA MET A 1 -17.57 -42.13 57.67
C MET A 1 -17.08 -42.03 56.23
N LYS A 2 -17.40 -40.92 55.53
CA LYS A 2 -16.63 -39.66 55.49
C LYS A 2 -15.21 -39.96 54.94
N ASP A 3 -14.76 -39.48 53.78
CA ASP A 3 -15.05 -38.21 53.12
C ASP A 3 -14.85 -38.24 51.58
N VAL A 4 -15.66 -37.42 50.94
CA VAL A 4 -15.54 -36.84 49.60
C VAL A 4 -14.35 -35.87 49.58
N SER A 5 -13.53 -35.84 48.53
CA SER A 5 -12.70 -34.67 48.25
C SER A 5 -12.70 -34.28 46.77
N THR A 6 -13.57 -33.31 46.50
CA THR A 6 -13.34 -32.00 45.87
C THR A 6 -12.50 -31.92 44.60
N GLY A 7 -13.20 -31.57 43.51
CA GLY A 7 -12.63 -31.22 42.23
C GLY A 7 -11.99 -29.83 42.15
N ALA A 8 -11.18 -29.65 41.12
CA ALA A 8 -10.77 -28.36 40.61
C ALA A 8 -10.83 -28.42 39.08
N SER A 9 -12.03 -28.22 38.51
CA SER A 9 -12.18 -27.96 37.07
C SER A 9 -11.78 -26.52 36.80
N ALA A 10 -10.56 -26.32 36.29
CA ALA A 10 -10.12 -25.05 35.74
C ALA A 10 -10.85 -24.80 34.40
N LEU A 11 -11.95 -24.05 34.44
CA LEU A 11 -12.55 -23.46 33.24
C LEU A 11 -11.65 -22.31 32.77
N ALA A 12 -10.76 -22.60 31.83
CA ALA A 12 -10.03 -21.56 31.11
C ALA A 12 -11.02 -20.76 30.24
N LEU A 13 -11.35 -19.54 30.66
CA LEU A 13 -12.00 -18.57 29.78
C LEU A 13 -11.02 -18.20 28.66
N ALA A 14 -11.19 -18.80 27.49
CA ALA A 14 -10.62 -18.31 26.25
C ALA A 14 -11.34 -17.00 25.89
N ALA A 15 -10.77 -15.87 26.32
CA ALA A 15 -11.17 -14.56 25.83
C ALA A 15 -10.78 -14.49 24.34
N LEU A 16 -11.77 -14.70 23.46
CA LEU A 16 -11.68 -14.38 22.04
C LEU A 16 -11.54 -12.86 21.92
N LEU A 17 -10.30 -12.39 21.91
CA LEU A 17 -9.95 -11.07 21.42
C LEU A 17 -10.37 -11.02 19.95
N SER A 18 -11.56 -10.51 19.71
CA SER A 18 -12.04 -10.15 18.37
C SER A 18 -11.29 -8.89 17.97
N SER A 19 -10.04 -9.06 17.57
CA SER A 19 -9.28 -8.02 16.88
C SER A 19 -10.16 -7.53 15.73
N GLY A 20 -10.53 -6.26 15.76
CA GLY A 20 -11.22 -5.61 14.66
C GLY A 20 -10.31 -5.62 13.45
N ALA A 21 -10.38 -6.69 12.65
CA ALA A 21 -9.87 -6.67 11.30
C ALA A 21 -10.75 -5.67 10.55
N PHE A 22 -10.18 -4.50 10.22
CA PHE A 22 -10.58 -3.81 9.01
C PHE A 22 -10.49 -4.85 7.90
N GLY A 23 -11.60 -5.09 7.20
CA GLY A 23 -11.65 -6.15 6.19
C GLY A 23 -10.61 -5.82 5.13
N ALA A 24 -9.60 -6.68 4.97
CA ALA A 24 -8.65 -6.51 3.87
C ALA A 24 -9.42 -6.41 2.55
N SER A 25 -9.04 -5.49 1.67
CA SER A 25 -9.69 -5.31 0.38
C SER A 25 -9.79 -6.66 -0.34
N ARG A 26 -10.91 -6.93 -1.03
CA ARG A 26 -11.12 -8.17 -1.79
C ARG A 26 -11.38 -7.87 -3.26
N PRO A 27 -11.00 -8.79 -4.18
CA PRO A 27 -11.38 -8.64 -5.57
C PRO A 27 -12.90 -8.75 -5.76
N ALA A 28 -13.44 -7.87 -6.60
CA ALA A 28 -14.85 -7.81 -6.98
C ALA A 28 -15.01 -7.46 -8.47
N SER A 29 -16.22 -7.62 -9.01
CA SER A 29 -16.61 -7.08 -10.31
C SER A 29 -17.37 -5.77 -10.10
N CYS A 30 -16.72 -4.67 -10.49
CA CYS A 30 -17.17 -3.34 -10.15
C CYS A 30 -17.62 -2.57 -11.40
N THR A 31 -18.52 -1.62 -11.16
CA THR A 31 -18.97 -0.67 -12.19
C THR A 31 -19.01 0.71 -11.59
N LEU A 32 -18.38 1.68 -12.23
CA LEU A 32 -18.52 3.11 -11.95
C LEU A 32 -18.95 3.81 -13.22
N VAL A 33 -20.16 4.34 -13.23
CA VAL A 33 -20.69 5.20 -14.30
C VAL A 33 -20.99 6.56 -13.70
N VAL A 34 -20.51 7.62 -14.35
CA VAL A 34 -20.78 9.01 -13.97
C VAL A 34 -21.19 9.78 -15.23
N LYS A 35 -22.37 10.41 -15.20
CA LYS A 35 -23.02 11.12 -16.30
C LYS A 35 -23.05 10.30 -17.59
N GLY A 36 -23.42 9.02 -17.47
CA GLY A 36 -23.50 8.08 -18.58
C GLY A 36 -22.17 7.53 -19.10
N LYS A 37 -21.02 8.01 -18.62
CA LYS A 37 -19.70 7.48 -18.99
C LYS A 37 -19.20 6.47 -17.97
N THR A 38 -18.69 5.34 -18.46
CA THR A 38 -18.11 4.28 -17.64
C THR A 38 -16.62 4.54 -17.38
N TYR A 39 -16.23 4.50 -16.11
CA TYR A 39 -14.86 4.73 -15.63
C TYR A 39 -14.23 3.47 -15.01
N ILE A 40 -15.05 2.60 -14.43
CA ILE A 40 -14.64 1.28 -13.95
C ILE A 40 -15.62 0.26 -14.52
N ASN A 41 -15.10 -0.81 -15.11
CA ASN A 41 -15.88 -1.96 -15.56
C ASN A 41 -15.04 -3.23 -15.52
N GLY A 42 -15.35 -4.13 -14.59
CA GLY A 42 -14.66 -5.41 -14.44
C GLY A 42 -13.96 -5.55 -13.09
N PRO A 43 -12.87 -6.35 -13.01
CA PRO A 43 -12.16 -6.59 -11.76
C PRO A 43 -11.72 -5.29 -11.09
N CYS A 44 -12.02 -5.16 -9.81
CA CYS A 44 -11.55 -4.05 -8.97
C CYS A 44 -11.31 -4.54 -7.54
N ASP A 45 -10.63 -3.71 -6.77
CA ASP A 45 -10.48 -3.89 -5.33
C ASP A 45 -11.69 -3.27 -4.60
N PHE A 46 -12.31 -4.06 -3.72
CA PHE A 46 -13.49 -3.68 -2.95
C PHE A 46 -13.18 -3.81 -1.46
N ASP A 47 -13.27 -2.70 -0.75
CA ASP A 47 -13.12 -2.60 0.69
C ASP A 47 -14.44 -2.14 1.31
N ALA A 48 -14.93 -2.87 2.30
CA ALA A 48 -16.23 -2.60 2.93
C ALA A 48 -16.09 -2.42 4.44
N ASP A 49 -16.66 -1.33 4.91
CA ASP A 49 -16.80 -1.00 6.31
C ASP A 49 -18.01 -1.72 6.92
N LYS A 50 -18.02 -1.84 8.25
CA LYS A 50 -19.05 -2.59 9.00
C LYS A 50 -20.45 -1.96 8.90
N ASP A 51 -20.53 -0.67 8.64
CA ASP A 51 -21.77 0.09 8.47
C ASP A 51 -22.39 -0.07 7.06
N GLY A 52 -21.71 -0.81 6.17
CA GLY A 52 -22.11 -1.01 4.78
C GLY A 52 -21.56 0.05 3.83
N SER A 53 -20.84 1.05 4.34
CA SER A 53 -20.01 1.95 3.53
C SER A 53 -18.91 1.14 2.85
N PHE A 54 -18.46 1.58 1.68
CA PHE A 54 -17.45 0.85 0.93
C PHE A 54 -16.69 1.72 -0.06
N ARG A 55 -15.59 1.16 -0.55
CA ARG A 55 -14.66 1.75 -1.50
C ARG A 55 -14.49 0.78 -2.67
N ILE A 56 -14.53 1.29 -3.90
CA ILE A 56 -14.11 0.55 -5.08
C ILE A 56 -12.91 1.24 -5.72
N SER A 57 -11.89 0.45 -6.05
CA SER A 57 -10.65 0.93 -6.66
C SER A 57 -10.37 0.15 -7.93
N GLY A 58 -10.52 0.82 -9.07
CA GLY A 58 -10.05 0.34 -10.37
C GLY A 58 -8.60 0.79 -10.61
N LYS A 59 -8.15 0.70 -11.87
CA LYS A 59 -6.79 1.08 -12.24
C LYS A 59 -6.50 2.58 -12.02
N ASP A 60 -7.37 3.44 -12.55
CA ASP A 60 -7.15 4.89 -12.59
C ASP A 60 -8.25 5.67 -11.82
N TYR A 61 -9.34 5.01 -11.47
CA TYR A 61 -10.49 5.64 -10.82
C TYR A 61 -10.90 4.86 -9.59
N PHE A 62 -11.43 5.58 -8.61
CA PHE A 62 -11.96 5.01 -7.38
C PHE A 62 -13.14 5.84 -6.87
N ALA A 63 -14.02 5.21 -6.10
CA ALA A 63 -15.18 5.85 -5.51
C ALA A 63 -15.43 5.36 -4.08
N TYR A 64 -15.92 6.27 -3.25
CA TYR A 64 -16.37 6.01 -1.89
C TYR A 64 -17.89 6.14 -1.83
N VAL A 65 -18.51 5.24 -1.09
CA VAL A 65 -19.94 5.26 -0.81
C VAL A 65 -20.12 5.21 0.70
N ASN A 66 -20.63 6.30 1.28
CA ASN A 66 -20.92 6.43 2.70
C ASN A 66 -22.39 6.14 2.93
N VAL A 67 -22.71 4.97 3.48
CA VAL A 67 -24.09 4.53 3.66
C VAL A 67 -24.68 5.17 4.91
N THR A 68 -25.88 5.75 4.77
CA THR A 68 -26.64 6.32 5.88
C THR A 68 -28.09 5.83 5.80
N GLY A 69 -28.34 4.71 6.49
CA GLY A 69 -29.66 4.07 6.48
C GLY A 69 -30.03 3.49 5.11
N LYS A 70 -31.01 4.09 4.43
CA LYS A 70 -31.52 3.63 3.12
C LYS A 70 -30.89 4.37 1.94
N THR A 71 -30.13 5.41 2.20
CA THR A 71 -29.45 6.25 1.22
C THR A 71 -27.94 6.17 1.43
N ALA A 72 -27.18 6.66 0.46
CA ALA A 72 -25.74 6.85 0.61
C ALA A 72 -25.30 8.15 -0.06
N GLU A 73 -24.29 8.81 0.50
CA GLU A 73 -23.56 9.86 -0.22
C GLU A 73 -22.31 9.25 -0.84
N ALA A 74 -22.00 9.64 -2.08
CA ALA A 74 -20.84 9.11 -2.77
C ALA A 74 -19.95 10.20 -3.34
N SER A 75 -18.68 9.89 -3.46
CA SER A 75 -17.68 10.73 -4.12
C SER A 75 -16.66 9.88 -4.88
N TRP A 76 -15.96 10.50 -5.83
CA TRP A 76 -14.94 9.84 -6.66
C TRP A 76 -13.83 10.82 -7.04
N ASN A 77 -12.77 10.30 -7.65
CA ASN A 77 -11.56 11.08 -7.93
C ASN A 77 -11.65 12.01 -9.15
N ALA A 78 -12.57 11.73 -10.09
CA ALA A 78 -12.85 12.49 -11.32
C ALA A 78 -11.70 12.68 -12.33
N ASP A 79 -10.49 12.97 -11.84
CA ASP A 79 -9.23 12.98 -12.58
C ASP A 79 -8.42 11.75 -12.14
N PRO A 80 -7.91 10.93 -13.07
CA PRO A 80 -7.11 9.76 -12.75
C PRO A 80 -5.80 10.06 -12.00
N LYS A 81 -5.36 11.33 -11.96
CA LYS A 81 -4.20 11.79 -11.18
C LYS A 81 -4.56 12.26 -9.76
N SER A 82 -5.84 12.35 -9.42
CA SER A 82 -6.27 12.77 -8.08
C SER A 82 -6.03 11.66 -7.05
N THR A 83 -5.45 12.03 -5.91
CA THR A 83 -5.16 11.12 -4.79
C THR A 83 -6.30 11.01 -3.77
N HIS A 84 -7.42 11.72 -4.00
CA HIS A 84 -8.60 11.73 -3.15
C HIS A 84 -9.86 11.57 -3.99
N ALA A 85 -10.98 11.26 -3.33
CA ALA A 85 -12.30 11.23 -3.96
C ALA A 85 -13.08 12.50 -3.64
N GLN A 86 -12.65 13.61 -4.23
CA GLN A 86 -13.19 14.93 -3.92
C GLN A 86 -14.49 15.26 -4.66
N ALA A 87 -14.77 14.62 -5.79
CA ALA A 87 -15.89 14.99 -6.63
C ALA A 87 -17.18 14.31 -6.13
N PRO A 88 -18.21 15.07 -5.70
CA PRO A 88 -19.45 14.47 -5.21
C PRO A 88 -20.25 13.85 -6.34
N LEU A 89 -20.92 12.73 -6.05
CA LEU A 89 -21.86 12.02 -6.92
C LEU A 89 -23.33 12.17 -6.45
N GLY A 90 -23.53 12.90 -5.36
CA GLY A 90 -24.83 13.15 -4.75
C GLY A 90 -25.34 11.97 -3.93
N VAL A 91 -26.62 12.07 -3.57
CA VAL A 91 -27.32 11.02 -2.81
C VAL A 91 -27.72 9.89 -3.75
N LEU A 92 -27.42 8.66 -3.34
CA LEU A 92 -27.70 7.43 -4.04
C LEU A 92 -28.74 6.60 -3.27
N THR A 93 -29.46 5.77 -4.02
CA THR A 93 -30.34 4.74 -3.45
C THR A 93 -29.87 3.36 -3.89
N ARG A 94 -30.11 2.36 -3.03
CA ARG A 94 -29.67 1.00 -3.30
C ARG A 94 -30.63 0.29 -4.26
N LYS A 95 -30.08 -0.29 -5.32
CA LYS A 95 -30.77 -1.19 -6.25
C LYS A 95 -29.93 -2.44 -6.50
N GLY A 96 -30.28 -3.51 -5.81
CA GLY A 96 -29.52 -4.77 -5.84
C GLY A 96 -28.09 -4.57 -5.33
N ALA A 97 -27.11 -4.90 -6.18
CA ALA A 97 -25.68 -4.75 -5.90
C ALA A 97 -25.13 -3.33 -6.20
N CYS A 98 -26.01 -2.39 -6.54
CA CYS A 98 -25.63 -1.05 -6.96
C CYS A 98 -26.22 0.03 -6.04
N TRP A 99 -25.49 1.13 -5.92
CA TRP A 99 -25.98 2.42 -5.44
C TRP A 99 -26.07 3.34 -6.65
N GLU A 100 -27.26 3.89 -6.91
CA GLU A 100 -27.50 4.69 -8.11
C GLU A 100 -28.43 5.89 -7.88
N ASN A 101 -28.26 6.89 -8.76
CA ASN A 101 -29.18 8.00 -9.02
C ASN A 101 -29.20 8.28 -10.53
N ALA A 102 -29.72 9.44 -10.96
CA ALA A 102 -29.79 9.80 -12.37
C ALA A 102 -28.41 9.97 -13.04
N ASP A 103 -27.40 10.40 -12.26
CA ASP A 103 -26.09 10.78 -12.77
C ASP A 103 -25.00 9.75 -12.46
N ALA A 104 -25.21 8.85 -11.50
CA ALA A 104 -24.18 7.95 -11.02
C ALA A 104 -24.72 6.54 -10.79
N ARG A 105 -23.89 5.54 -11.11
CA ARG A 105 -24.11 4.13 -10.75
C ARG A 105 -22.80 3.53 -10.28
N ILE A 106 -22.81 3.02 -9.05
CA ILE A 106 -21.68 2.37 -8.40
C ILE A 106 -22.13 0.96 -8.02
N CYS A 107 -21.53 -0.06 -8.60
CA CYS A 107 -21.85 -1.46 -8.31
C CYS A 107 -20.62 -2.20 -7.82
N ALA A 108 -20.80 -3.10 -6.87
CA ALA A 108 -19.80 -4.08 -6.47
C ALA A 108 -20.45 -5.46 -6.37
N ARG A 109 -19.95 -6.41 -7.16
CA ARG A 109 -20.47 -7.77 -7.25
C ARG A 109 -19.36 -8.76 -6.94
N ASP A 110 -19.73 -9.94 -6.45
CA ASP A 110 -18.74 -11.00 -6.26
C ASP A 110 -18.20 -11.51 -7.60
N LEU A 111 -16.91 -11.83 -7.60
CA LEU A 111 -16.30 -12.56 -8.70
C LEU A 111 -16.56 -14.07 -8.55
N PRO A 112 -16.75 -14.80 -9.67
CA PRO A 112 -16.67 -16.25 -9.68
C PRO A 112 -15.40 -16.74 -8.98
N ALA A 113 -15.47 -17.88 -8.27
CA ALA A 113 -14.39 -18.36 -7.43
C ALA A 113 -13.04 -18.46 -8.15
N ALA A 114 -13.03 -18.96 -9.39
CA ALA A 114 -11.82 -19.03 -10.23
C ALA A 114 -11.25 -17.64 -10.55
N GLN A 115 -12.11 -16.67 -10.90
CA GLN A 115 -11.68 -15.29 -11.17
C GLN A 115 -11.17 -14.59 -9.91
N ARG A 116 -11.82 -14.82 -8.76
CA ARG A 116 -11.35 -14.33 -7.47
C ARG A 116 -9.99 -14.91 -7.10
N ALA A 117 -9.78 -16.22 -7.28
CA ALA A 117 -8.49 -16.87 -7.02
C ALA A 117 -7.40 -16.33 -7.95
N ALA A 118 -7.70 -16.15 -9.25
CA ALA A 118 -6.77 -15.55 -10.20
C ALA A 118 -6.43 -14.10 -9.84
N ALA A 119 -7.42 -13.29 -9.46
CA ALA A 119 -7.22 -11.91 -9.03
C ALA A 119 -6.35 -11.83 -7.76
N LEU A 120 -6.62 -12.67 -6.75
CA LEU A 120 -5.79 -12.76 -5.55
C LEU A 120 -4.36 -13.21 -5.86
N ALA A 121 -4.18 -14.18 -6.76
CA ALA A 121 -2.86 -14.63 -7.18
C ALA A 121 -2.09 -13.58 -8.00
N ALA A 122 -2.81 -12.73 -8.74
CA ALA A 122 -2.26 -11.64 -9.52
C ALA A 122 -1.94 -10.40 -8.68
N ARG A 123 -2.45 -10.28 -7.45
CA ARG A 123 -2.13 -9.15 -6.56
C ARG A 123 -0.63 -9.11 -6.29
N PRO A 124 -0.04 -7.91 -6.29
CA PRO A 124 1.34 -7.78 -5.85
C PRO A 124 1.50 -8.29 -4.41
N LYS A 125 2.57 -9.05 -4.17
CA LYS A 125 2.89 -9.64 -2.86
C LYS A 125 3.80 -8.74 -2.03
N GLY A 126 4.48 -7.80 -2.68
CA GLY A 126 5.39 -6.89 -2.02
C GLY A 126 4.70 -5.69 -1.38
N GLU A 127 5.50 -4.88 -0.72
CA GLU A 127 5.11 -3.76 0.11
C GLU A 127 5.50 -2.44 -0.56
N TYR A 128 4.79 -1.38 -0.23
CA TYR A 128 5.30 -0.03 -0.40
C TYR A 128 6.37 0.24 0.64
N ILE A 129 7.38 1.01 0.23
CA ILE A 129 8.34 1.63 1.14
C ILE A 129 8.05 3.13 1.09
N TYR A 130 7.91 3.78 2.23
CA TYR A 130 7.73 5.23 2.31
C TYR A 130 8.35 5.78 3.60
N PRO A 131 8.81 7.04 3.61
CA PRO A 131 9.49 7.60 4.77
C PRO A 131 8.52 7.91 5.92
N GLU A 132 8.99 7.72 7.14
CA GLU A 132 8.38 8.31 8.33
C GLU A 132 8.72 9.82 8.34
N TYR A 133 7.90 10.60 7.63
CA TYR A 133 8.06 12.04 7.54
C TYR A 133 6.69 12.74 7.40
N PRO A 134 6.41 13.80 8.17
CA PRO A 134 5.14 14.52 8.08
C PRO A 134 4.84 14.99 6.64
N GLY A 135 3.64 14.65 6.13
CA GLY A 135 3.22 15.03 4.78
C GLY A 135 3.75 14.14 3.64
N ALA A 136 4.60 13.15 3.93
CA ALA A 136 5.14 12.23 2.91
C ALA A 136 4.37 10.89 2.80
N SER A 137 3.24 10.74 3.49
CA SER A 137 2.48 9.47 3.56
C SER A 137 1.85 9.03 2.24
N GLN A 138 1.73 9.92 1.25
CA GLN A 138 1.28 9.59 -0.11
C GLN A 138 2.43 9.41 -1.11
N SER A 139 3.67 9.41 -0.62
CA SER A 139 4.86 9.27 -1.44
C SER A 139 5.55 7.94 -1.16
N CYS A 140 5.88 7.20 -2.21
CA CYS A 140 6.50 5.88 -2.13
C CYS A 140 7.85 5.89 -2.83
N ILE A 141 8.72 4.99 -2.40
CA ILE A 141 9.90 4.61 -3.16
C ILE A 141 9.43 3.92 -4.45
N VAL A 142 9.86 4.45 -5.59
CA VAL A 142 9.54 3.93 -6.93
C VAL A 142 10.78 3.96 -7.81
N VAL A 143 10.77 3.22 -8.92
CA VAL A 143 11.83 3.31 -9.92
C VAL A 143 11.65 4.54 -10.80
N ARG A 144 12.69 5.36 -10.94
CA ARG A 144 12.68 6.57 -11.76
C ARG A 144 12.32 6.22 -13.21
N GLY A 145 11.25 6.82 -13.71
CA GLY A 145 10.78 6.59 -15.08
C GLY A 145 10.10 5.23 -15.32
N GLY A 146 9.78 4.47 -14.26
CA GLY A 146 8.97 3.25 -14.34
C GLY A 146 9.63 2.02 -14.98
N LYS A 147 10.95 2.06 -15.22
CA LYS A 147 11.69 0.96 -15.87
C LYS A 147 12.49 0.14 -14.85
N TRP A 148 12.09 -1.10 -14.63
CA TRP A 148 12.75 -2.05 -13.72
C TRP A 148 13.93 -2.75 -14.38
N VAL A 149 15.04 -2.05 -14.52
CA VAL A 149 16.29 -2.56 -15.08
C VAL A 149 17.46 -2.29 -14.14
N GLU A 150 18.51 -3.09 -14.24
CA GLU A 150 19.77 -2.87 -13.50
C GLU A 150 20.29 -1.45 -13.75
N GLY A 151 20.75 -0.79 -12.69
CA GLY A 151 21.21 0.60 -12.69
C GLY A 151 20.10 1.65 -12.64
N ALA A 152 18.82 1.28 -12.75
CA ALA A 152 17.74 2.25 -12.63
C ALA A 152 17.66 2.82 -11.21
N LEU A 153 17.62 4.14 -11.10
CA LEU A 153 17.59 4.83 -9.80
C LEU A 153 16.23 4.66 -9.13
N LEU A 154 16.24 4.50 -7.81
CA LEU A 154 15.06 4.63 -6.98
C LEU A 154 14.90 6.07 -6.50
N VAL A 155 13.66 6.53 -6.43
CA VAL A 155 13.29 7.87 -6.00
C VAL A 155 12.07 7.82 -5.09
N LEU A 156 11.88 8.85 -4.27
CA LEU A 156 10.60 9.14 -3.66
C LEU A 156 9.74 9.90 -4.67
N ASP A 157 8.55 9.37 -4.96
CA ASP A 157 7.55 9.98 -5.86
C ASP A 157 6.15 9.60 -5.37
N THR A 158 5.11 10.00 -6.10
CA THR A 158 3.71 9.64 -5.82
C THR A 158 3.54 8.12 -5.82
N CYS A 159 2.88 7.59 -4.79
CA CYS A 159 2.57 6.16 -4.73
C CYS A 159 1.71 5.74 -5.94
N PRO A 160 2.07 4.66 -6.65
CA PRO A 160 1.35 4.22 -7.84
C PRO A 160 0.02 3.52 -7.47
N GLY A 161 -1.10 4.03 -7.99
CA GLY A 161 -2.44 3.47 -7.75
C GLY A 161 -2.81 2.27 -8.63
N ASP A 162 -1.98 1.91 -9.62
CA ASP A 162 -2.33 1.00 -10.72
C ASP A 162 -1.98 -0.48 -10.49
N GLY A 163 -1.51 -0.84 -9.29
CA GLY A 163 -1.10 -2.21 -8.96
C GLY A 163 0.19 -2.68 -9.66
N SER A 164 0.98 -1.74 -10.22
CA SER A 164 2.28 -2.00 -10.84
C SER A 164 3.30 -2.67 -9.89
N PRO A 165 4.34 -3.34 -10.43
CA PRO A 165 5.40 -4.03 -9.66
C PRO A 165 6.31 -3.10 -8.84
N ASN A 166 5.88 -1.86 -8.57
CA ASN A 166 6.44 -0.95 -7.56
C ASN A 166 6.22 -1.48 -6.15
N ARG A 167 6.62 -2.72 -5.91
CA ARG A 167 6.44 -3.42 -4.64
C ARG A 167 7.72 -4.15 -4.31
N PHE A 168 8.09 -4.01 -3.05
CA PHE A 168 9.33 -4.53 -2.51
C PHE A 168 9.05 -5.76 -1.66
N LEU A 169 9.81 -6.82 -1.89
CA LEU A 169 9.74 -8.05 -1.12
C LEU A 169 10.95 -8.09 -0.19
N ARG A 170 10.71 -8.14 1.11
CA ARG A 170 11.79 -8.38 2.08
C ARG A 170 12.25 -9.83 1.97
N ALA A 171 13.55 -10.04 1.80
CA ALA A 171 14.15 -11.37 1.64
C ALA A 171 15.50 -11.43 2.38
N GLY A 172 15.46 -11.64 3.70
CA GLY A 172 16.66 -11.62 4.52
C GLY A 172 17.27 -10.21 4.56
N SER A 173 18.53 -10.08 4.15
CA SER A 173 19.20 -8.78 3.98
C SER A 173 18.94 -8.14 2.61
N GLU A 174 18.16 -8.77 1.74
CA GLU A 174 17.84 -8.21 0.43
C GLU A 174 16.44 -7.58 0.42
N ILE A 175 16.28 -6.57 -0.41
CA ILE A 175 14.99 -6.01 -0.78
C ILE A 175 14.78 -6.30 -2.26
N ARG A 176 13.96 -7.31 -2.56
CA ARG A 176 13.67 -7.78 -3.93
C ARG A 176 12.53 -7.00 -4.55
N ILE A 177 12.41 -7.07 -5.87
CA ILE A 177 11.30 -6.46 -6.61
C ILE A 177 10.25 -7.52 -6.92
N ASP A 178 8.99 -7.26 -6.56
CA ASP A 178 7.91 -8.16 -6.88
C ASP A 178 7.75 -8.33 -8.40
N LYS A 179 7.50 -9.58 -8.83
CA LYS A 179 7.37 -9.99 -10.24
C LYS A 179 8.58 -9.65 -11.14
N THR A 180 9.71 -9.23 -10.58
CA THR A 180 10.94 -8.94 -11.34
C THR A 180 12.08 -9.78 -10.78
N ALA A 181 12.35 -10.91 -11.41
CA ALA A 181 13.35 -11.85 -10.95
C ALA A 181 14.77 -11.28 -11.06
N GLY A 182 15.62 -11.57 -10.07
CA GLY A 182 17.05 -11.25 -10.09
C GLY A 182 17.42 -9.81 -9.78
N LEU A 183 16.45 -8.89 -9.64
CA LEU A 183 16.71 -7.51 -9.24
C LEU A 183 16.43 -7.29 -7.74
N CYS A 184 17.37 -6.60 -7.10
CA CYS A 184 17.32 -6.17 -5.73
C CYS A 184 17.59 -4.68 -5.63
N VAL A 185 17.14 -4.06 -4.55
CA VAL A 185 17.55 -2.70 -4.21
C VAL A 185 19.00 -2.74 -3.75
N GLY A 186 19.84 -1.95 -4.40
CA GLY A 186 21.23 -1.74 -4.04
C GLY A 186 21.63 -0.29 -4.25
N VAL A 187 22.88 -0.08 -4.69
CA VAL A 187 23.46 1.24 -4.81
C VAL A 187 24.10 1.47 -6.17
N ALA A 188 24.10 2.71 -6.64
CA ALA A 188 24.86 3.14 -7.81
C ALA A 188 25.60 4.46 -7.52
N GLN A 189 26.75 4.64 -8.17
CA GLN A 189 27.47 5.91 -8.11
C GLN A 189 26.80 6.94 -9.03
N GLY A 190 26.29 8.02 -8.44
CA GLY A 190 25.67 9.15 -9.11
C GLY A 190 26.54 10.39 -9.01
N GLY A 191 27.67 10.40 -9.73
CA GLY A 191 28.67 11.47 -9.61
C GLY A 191 29.32 11.46 -8.22
N ALA A 192 29.16 12.53 -7.45
CA ALA A 192 29.72 12.66 -6.10
C ALA A 192 28.88 12.00 -4.98
N LYS A 193 27.74 11.39 -5.32
CA LYS A 193 26.81 10.79 -4.35
C LYS A 193 26.59 9.32 -4.67
N THR A 194 26.45 8.51 -3.62
CA THR A 194 25.89 7.16 -3.75
C THR A 194 24.37 7.26 -3.70
N LEU A 195 23.70 6.74 -4.73
CA LEU A 195 22.26 6.73 -4.86
C LEU A 195 21.71 5.33 -4.69
N VAL A 196 20.48 5.21 -4.22
CA VAL A 196 19.76 3.93 -4.22
C VAL A 196 19.33 3.61 -5.65
N ALA A 197 19.62 2.38 -6.10
CA ALA A 197 19.35 1.93 -7.46
C ALA A 197 19.01 0.44 -7.48
N LEU A 198 18.54 -0.07 -8.61
CA LEU A 198 18.36 -1.50 -8.84
C LEU A 198 19.71 -2.13 -9.20
N GLN A 199 20.02 -3.27 -8.58
CA GLN A 199 21.20 -4.09 -8.85
C GLN A 199 20.81 -5.56 -8.95
N LYS A 200 21.76 -6.43 -9.29
CA LYS A 200 21.52 -7.87 -9.20
C LYS A 200 21.47 -8.27 -7.73
N CYS A 201 20.54 -9.17 -7.41
CA CYS A 201 20.54 -9.79 -6.09
C CYS A 201 21.87 -10.55 -5.86
N GLY A 202 22.35 -10.55 -4.62
CA GLY A 202 23.66 -11.08 -4.24
C GLY A 202 24.82 -10.09 -4.38
N ASP A 203 24.66 -8.96 -5.08
CA ASP A 203 25.69 -7.92 -5.13
C ASP A 203 25.93 -7.34 -3.72
N ALA A 204 27.18 -7.04 -3.38
CA ALA A 204 27.54 -6.51 -2.06
C ALA A 204 26.79 -5.20 -1.71
N GLY A 205 26.50 -4.38 -2.73
CA GLY A 205 25.72 -3.15 -2.60
C GLY A 205 24.22 -3.35 -2.39
N ALA A 206 23.71 -4.57 -2.51
CA ALA A 206 22.29 -4.92 -2.40
C ALA A 206 21.89 -5.49 -1.03
N GLN A 207 22.75 -5.32 -0.02
CA GLN A 207 22.52 -5.83 1.33
C GLN A 207 22.12 -4.71 2.30
N TRP A 208 20.96 -4.85 2.91
CA TRP A 208 20.35 -3.93 3.86
C TRP A 208 19.95 -4.65 5.15
N SER A 209 20.29 -4.02 6.26
CA SER A 209 19.91 -4.40 7.61
C SER A 209 18.90 -3.41 8.16
N THR A 210 18.06 -3.89 9.07
CA THR A 210 16.90 -3.18 9.55
C THR A 210 16.25 -3.95 10.69
N THR A 211 15.77 -3.23 11.70
CA THR A 211 15.08 -3.79 12.87
C THR A 211 13.58 -3.57 12.74
N TYR A 212 12.95 -4.20 11.74
CA TYR A 212 11.50 -4.05 11.55
C TYR A 212 10.71 -4.72 12.66
N LYS A 213 9.69 -4.02 13.14
CA LYS A 213 8.50 -4.61 13.76
C LYS A 213 7.29 -4.21 12.94
N ASN A 214 6.24 -5.03 12.97
CA ASN A 214 5.00 -4.70 12.26
C ASN A 214 4.51 -3.31 12.71
N PHE A 215 4.19 -2.44 11.74
CA PHE A 215 3.72 -1.07 11.95
C PHE A 215 4.74 -0.07 12.54
N GLU A 216 6.02 -0.43 12.64
CA GLU A 216 7.09 0.50 13.05
C GLU A 216 8.01 0.83 11.86
N ALA A 217 8.32 2.11 11.68
CA ALA A 217 9.33 2.53 10.73
C ALA A 217 10.74 2.22 11.26
N ALA A 218 11.65 1.86 10.36
CA ALA A 218 13.04 1.59 10.72
C ALA A 218 14.02 2.21 9.71
N ALA A 219 15.24 2.45 10.16
CA ALA A 219 16.32 2.87 9.28
C ALA A 219 16.74 1.70 8.38
N LEU A 220 16.95 2.00 7.10
CA LEU A 220 17.56 1.08 6.14
C LEU A 220 19.06 1.31 6.13
N ARG A 221 19.82 0.34 6.64
CA ARG A 221 21.25 0.47 6.90
C ARG A 221 22.07 -0.58 6.14
N SER A 222 23.05 -0.17 5.36
CA SER A 222 24.01 -1.06 4.69
C SER A 222 25.04 -1.64 5.67
N SER A 223 25.82 -2.63 5.21
CA SER A 223 26.87 -3.28 6.00
C SER A 223 28.03 -2.35 6.39
N ASP A 224 28.26 -1.28 5.64
CA ASP A 224 29.27 -0.24 5.89
C ASP A 224 28.74 0.93 6.76
N ASN A 225 27.61 0.72 7.45
CA ASN A 225 27.00 1.71 8.34
C ASN A 225 26.55 3.02 7.64
N ALA A 226 26.22 2.93 6.35
CA ALA A 226 25.48 3.97 5.65
C ALA A 226 23.97 3.72 5.72
N CYS A 227 23.18 4.78 5.64
CA CYS A 227 21.73 4.75 5.72
C CYS A 227 21.10 5.47 4.53
N TRP A 228 19.87 5.09 4.22
CA TRP A 228 19.05 5.85 3.29
C TRP A 228 18.66 7.20 3.90
N THR A 229 18.75 8.24 3.08
CA THR A 229 18.27 9.59 3.39
C THR A 229 17.72 10.26 2.14
N ILE A 230 16.86 11.26 2.33
CA ILE A 230 16.25 12.03 1.25
C ILE A 230 16.47 13.51 1.57
N PRO A 231 17.60 14.11 1.18
CA PRO A 231 17.99 15.45 1.63
C PRO A 231 16.98 16.55 1.26
N LYS A 232 16.26 16.37 0.14
CA LYS A 232 15.25 17.32 -0.34
C LYS A 232 13.90 17.19 0.36
N LEU A 233 13.72 16.22 1.25
CA LEU A 233 12.43 15.98 1.91
C LEU A 233 12.02 17.14 2.82
N ALA A 234 12.99 17.85 3.40
CA ALA A 234 12.77 19.03 4.23
C ALA A 234 12.73 20.36 3.45
N ASP A 235 12.91 20.33 2.12
CA ASP A 235 12.84 21.52 1.28
C ASP A 235 11.42 21.67 0.73
N GLU A 236 10.65 22.58 1.34
CA GLU A 236 9.26 22.87 0.96
C GLU A 236 9.09 23.36 -0.50
N LYS A 237 10.19 23.81 -1.14
CA LYS A 237 10.18 24.28 -2.54
C LYS A 237 10.60 23.19 -3.52
N ALA A 238 11.14 22.07 -3.03
CA ALA A 238 11.55 20.97 -3.87
C ALA A 238 10.34 20.29 -4.51
N LYS A 239 10.48 19.88 -5.77
CA LYS A 239 9.45 19.13 -6.51
C LYS A 239 9.89 17.69 -6.71
N PHE A 240 8.93 16.76 -6.60
CA PHE A 240 9.15 15.37 -6.92
C PHE A 240 9.63 15.18 -8.37
N PRO A 241 10.36 14.07 -8.65
CA PRO A 241 10.80 13.04 -7.71
C PRO A 241 12.05 13.43 -6.88
N PHE A 242 12.17 12.92 -5.66
CA PHE A 242 13.35 13.14 -4.81
C PHE A 242 14.31 11.95 -4.84
N GLU A 243 15.61 12.23 -4.88
CA GLU A 243 16.65 11.21 -4.84
C GLU A 243 16.80 10.62 -3.45
N ILE A 244 16.97 9.30 -3.42
CA ILE A 244 17.33 8.58 -2.21
C ILE A 244 18.84 8.41 -2.23
N VAL A 245 19.49 9.03 -1.26
CA VAL A 245 20.94 9.05 -1.11
C VAL A 245 21.33 8.04 -0.05
N VAL A 246 22.45 7.37 -0.28
CA VAL A 246 23.11 6.54 0.71
C VAL A 246 24.26 7.36 1.30
N ALA A 247 24.15 7.68 2.58
CA ALA A 247 25.10 8.52 3.30
C ALA A 247 25.39 7.89 4.67
N PRO A 248 26.49 8.26 5.36
CA PRO A 248 26.72 7.80 6.73
C PRO A 248 25.46 7.99 7.59
N CYS A 249 25.08 6.96 8.35
CA CYS A 249 23.91 7.06 9.23
C CYS A 249 24.08 8.22 10.23
N ASP A 250 22.98 8.89 10.58
CA ASP A 250 23.03 9.94 11.60
C ASP A 250 23.47 9.32 12.93
N PRO A 251 24.44 9.91 13.65
CA PRO A 251 24.87 9.41 14.94
C PRO A 251 23.74 9.41 15.99
N LYS A 252 22.69 10.21 15.78
CA LYS A 252 21.50 10.29 16.62
C LYS A 252 20.35 9.54 15.97
N ALA A 253 19.95 8.44 16.59
CA ALA A 253 18.93 7.53 16.06
C ALA A 253 17.54 8.17 15.87
N ASP A 254 17.21 9.22 16.63
CA ASP A 254 15.96 9.99 16.53
C ASP A 254 15.95 10.94 15.32
N ARG A 255 17.12 11.27 14.75
CA ARG A 255 17.25 12.11 13.55
C ARG A 255 17.43 11.31 12.27
N GLN A 256 17.73 10.02 12.40
CA GLN A 256 17.85 9.13 11.27
C GLN A 256 16.48 8.96 10.59
N LEU A 257 16.42 9.23 9.28
CA LEU A 257 15.23 8.96 8.48
C LEU A 257 14.91 7.47 8.52
N LYS A 258 13.65 7.16 8.81
CA LYS A 258 13.11 5.80 8.88
C LYS A 258 12.08 5.58 7.79
N PHE A 259 11.79 4.33 7.49
CA PHE A 259 10.87 3.92 6.44
C PHE A 259 9.89 2.88 6.96
N PHE A 260 8.62 3.07 6.60
CA PHE A 260 7.59 2.06 6.76
C PHE A 260 7.61 1.09 5.58
N PHE A 261 7.19 -0.14 5.87
CA PHE A 261 6.91 -1.16 4.87
C PHE A 261 5.46 -1.59 5.05
N GLU A 262 4.64 -1.28 4.05
CA GLU A 262 3.21 -1.51 4.15
C GLU A 262 2.68 -2.31 2.97
N LYS A 263 1.85 -3.31 3.25
CA LYS A 263 1.13 -4.01 2.21
C LYS A 263 0.04 -3.09 1.66
N PRO A 264 -0.20 -3.09 0.34
CA PRO A 264 -1.38 -2.43 -0.20
C PRO A 264 -2.63 -2.95 0.50
N SER A 265 -3.48 -2.02 0.94
CA SER A 265 -4.77 -2.28 1.59
C SER A 265 -5.77 -2.93 0.65
#